data_AF-A0A4R4S3B4-F1
#
_entry.id   AF-A0A4R4S3B4-F1
#
_cell.length_a   1.000
_cell.length_b   1.000
_cell.length_c   1.000
_cell.angle_alpha   90.00
_cell.angle_beta   90.00
_cell.angle_gamma   90.00
#
_symmetry.space_group_name_H-M   'P 1'
#
loop_
_entity.id
_entity.type
_entity.pdbx_description
1 polymer ?
#
loop_
_entity_poly.entity_id
_entity_poly.type
_entity_poly.pdbx_seq_one_letter_code
_entity_poly.pdbx_strand_id
1 'polypeptide(L)' 'MKGSTFKRCGCRDTATGRRLGRSCPDLRRPGGGWSRNHGHWHWQIEIPARADGTRRTLRH' A
#
# COMPACT_ATOMS: atom_id res chain seq x y z
N MET A 1 -19.54 1.11 -2.29
CA MET A 1 -18.19 1.19 -2.88
C MET A 1 -17.18 1.13 -1.74
N LYS A 2 -16.31 0.11 -1.68
CA LYS A 2 -15.28 -0.01 -0.64
C LYS A 2 -13.93 0.39 -1.23
N GLY A 3 -13.34 1.44 -0.68
CA GLY A 3 -12.00 1.92 -1.03
C GLY A 3 -11.09 1.86 0.20
N SER A 4 -9.80 1.63 -0.02
CA SER A 4 -8.79 1.73 1.04
C SER A 4 -7.61 2.57 0.58
N THR A 5 -7.14 3.45 1.45
CA THR A 5 -5.97 4.30 1.23
C THR A 5 -4.85 3.87 2.16
N PHE A 6 -3.64 3.76 1.63
CA PHE A 6 -2.48 3.29 2.38
C PHE A 6 -1.19 3.84 1.76
N LYS A 7 -0.09 3.87 2.52
CA LYS A 7 1.22 4.18 1.93
C LYS A 7 2.02 2.94 1.56
N ARG A 8 2.85 3.06 0.52
CA ARG A 8 3.94 2.12 0.23
C ARG A 8 5.26 2.87 0.20
N CYS A 9 6.34 2.21 0.58
CA CYS A 9 7.71 2.69 0.39
C CYS A 9 8.50 1.81 -0.58
N GLY A 10 9.62 2.35 -1.05
CA GLY A 10 10.60 1.65 -1.89
C GLY A 10 11.72 0.97 -1.09
N CYS A 11 11.76 1.13 0.24
CA CYS A 11 12.86 0.63 1.07
C CYS A 11 13.05 -0.88 0.92
N ARG A 12 14.30 -1.28 0.92
CA ARG A 12 14.73 -2.68 0.87
C ARG A 12 15.51 -3.02 2.13
N ASP A 13 15.32 -4.24 2.58
CA ASP A 13 16.13 -4.87 3.60
C ASP A 13 17.55 -5.06 3.06
N THR A 14 18.55 -4.62 3.82
CA THR A 14 19.95 -4.63 3.38
C THR A 14 20.56 -6.02 3.39
N ALA A 15 20.05 -6.95 4.19
CA ALA A 15 20.55 -8.32 4.28
C ALA A 15 19.97 -9.22 3.19
N THR A 16 18.69 -9.04 2.85
CA THR A 16 17.94 -9.91 1.93
C THR A 16 17.62 -9.27 0.58
N GLY A 17 17.77 -7.95 0.45
CA GLY A 17 17.41 -7.18 -0.75
C GLY A 17 15.90 -7.06 -1.02
N ARG A 18 15.06 -7.66 -0.18
CA ARG A 18 13.60 -7.66 -0.34
C ARG A 18 13.00 -6.33 0.07
N ARG A 19 11.88 -5.96 -0.53
CA ARG A 19 11.15 -4.74 -0.14
C ARG A 19 10.55 -4.92 1.26
N LEU A 20 10.78 -3.95 2.14
CA LEU A 20 10.24 -3.95 3.51
C LEU A 20 8.71 -3.81 3.53
N GLY A 21 8.16 -3.08 2.55
CA GLY A 21 6.72 -2.90 2.42
C GLY A 21 6.10 -2.27 3.68
N ARG A 22 5.11 -2.94 4.27
CA ARG A 22 4.42 -2.45 5.47
C ARG A 22 5.28 -2.53 6.74
N SER A 23 6.31 -3.37 6.77
CA SER A 23 7.22 -3.54 7.91
C SER A 23 8.32 -2.48 7.94
N CYS A 24 8.32 -1.54 6.99
CA CYS A 24 9.27 -0.45 6.99
C CYS A 24 9.06 0.43 8.24
N PRO A 25 10.10 0.61 9.09
CA PRO A 25 9.98 1.35 10.34
C PRO A 25 9.64 2.82 10.09
N ASP A 26 10.14 3.42 9.01
CA ASP A 26 9.90 4.83 8.68
C ASP A 26 8.50 5.10 8.11
N LEU A 27 7.77 4.05 7.74
CA LEU A 27 6.45 4.18 7.12
C LEU A 27 5.37 4.57 8.14
N ARG A 28 5.56 4.20 9.41
CA ARG A 28 4.67 4.52 10.53
C ARG A 28 5.39 5.34 11.58
N ARG A 29 4.69 6.29 12.18
CA ARG A 29 5.18 7.06 13.33
C ARG A 29 5.01 6.26 14.62
N PRO A 30 5.77 6.58 15.68
CA PRO A 30 5.38 6.21 17.03
C PRO A 30 3.90 6.61 17.27
N GLY A 31 3.08 5.66 17.71
CA GLY A 31 1.62 5.83 17.83
C GLY A 31 0.80 5.33 16.62
N GLY A 32 1.43 4.74 15.60
CA GLY A 32 0.72 3.98 14.54
C GLY A 32 0.20 4.82 13.37
N GLY A 33 0.30 6.15 13.43
CA GLY A 33 -0.04 7.04 12.30
C GLY A 33 0.90 6.88 11.10
N TRP A 34 0.47 7.28 9.91
CA TRP A 34 1.35 7.28 8.73
C TRP A 34 2.42 8.38 8.81
N SER A 35 3.64 8.08 8.39
CA SER A 35 4.69 9.09 8.25
C SER A 35 4.32 10.09 7.15
N ARG A 36 4.54 11.39 7.39
CA ARG A 36 4.34 12.42 6.34
C ARG A 36 5.51 12.44 5.36
N ASN A 37 6.72 12.18 5.87
CA ASN A 37 7.98 12.35 5.16
C ASN A 37 8.46 11.07 4.48
N HIS A 38 7.72 9.97 4.62
CA HIS A 38 8.11 8.68 4.08
C HIS A 38 6.95 7.97 3.38
N GLY A 39 7.25 7.30 2.28
CA GLY A 39 6.31 6.56 1.44
C GLY A 39 5.32 7.44 0.66
N HIS A 40 4.81 6.89 -0.44
CA HIS A 40 3.81 7.53 -1.29
C HIS A 40 2.43 6.97 -0.98
N TRP A 41 1.41 7.81 -1.15
CA TRP A 41 0.02 7.41 -0.99
C TRP A 41 -0.42 6.57 -2.19
N HIS A 42 -1.10 5.47 -1.88
CA HIS A 42 -1.79 4.60 -2.82
C HIS A 42 -3.21 4.40 -2.35
N TRP A 43 -4.06 4.03 -3.30
CA TRP A 43 -5.44 3.73 -3.02
C TRP A 43 -5.87 2.52 -3.85
N GLN A 44 -6.81 1.76 -3.30
CA GLN A 44 -7.43 0.64 -3.98
C GLN A 44 -8.92 0.80 -3.86
N ILE A 45 -9.61 0.75 -5.00
CA ILE A 45 -11.07 0.67 -5.07
C ILE A 45 -11.49 -0.73 -5.49
N GLU A 46 -12.52 -1.25 -4.83
CA GLU A 46 -13.24 -2.39 -5.35
C GLU A 46 -14.17 -1.90 -6.47
N ILE A 47 -13.89 -2.37 -7.67
CA ILE A 47 -14.77 -2.19 -8.82
C ILE A 47 -15.71 -3.39 -8.86
N PRO A 48 -17.02 -3.18 -9.12
CA PRO A 48 -17.94 -4.28 -9.36
C PRO A 48 -17.35 -5.27 -10.37
N ALA A 49 -17.59 -6.57 -10.12
CA ALA A 49 -17.19 -7.60 -11.07
C ALA A 49 -17.81 -7.31 -12.43
N ARG A 50 -17.11 -7.68 -13.49
CA ARG A 50 -17.71 -7.70 -14.83
C ARG A 50 -18.90 -8.66 -14.86
N ALA A 51 -19.73 -8.58 -15.90
CA ALA A 51 -20.88 -9.48 -16.07
C ALA A 51 -20.50 -10.98 -16.08
N ASP A 52 -19.23 -11.29 -16.38
CA ASP A 52 -18.62 -12.63 -16.34
C ASP A 52 -18.05 -13.03 -14.96
N GLY A 53 -18.22 -12.18 -13.92
CA GLY A 53 -17.72 -12.42 -12.57
C GLY A 53 -16.23 -12.08 -12.35
N THR A 54 -15.50 -11.62 -13.37
CA THR A 54 -14.07 -11.32 -13.22
C THR A 54 -13.83 -10.01 -12.46
N ARG A 55 -12.89 -10.03 -11.50
CA ARG A 55 -12.50 -8.84 -10.73
C ARG A 55 -11.71 -7.86 -11.61
N ARG A 56 -12.07 -6.57 -11.55
CA ARG A 56 -11.26 -5.49 -12.12
C ARG A 56 -10.40 -4.86 -11.02
N THR A 57 -9.10 -5.15 -11.00
CA THR A 57 -8.17 -4.42 -10.14
C THR A 57 -7.63 -3.19 -10.86
N LEU A 58 -8.12 -2.00 -10.53
CA LEU A 58 -7.39 -0.76 -10.78
C LEU A 58 -6.34 -0.58 -9.68
N ARG A 59 -5.08 -0.41 -10.08
CA ARG A 59 -3.96 -0.15 -9.16
C ARG A 59 -3.24 1.12 -9.64
N HIS A 60 -3.07 2.10 -8.75
CA HIS A 60 -2.23 3.28 -8.93
C HIS A 60 -1.30 3.44 -7.71
#